data_AF-A0A925RKU2-F1
#
_entry.id   AF-A0A925RKU2-F1
#
_cell.length_a   1.000
_cell.length_b   1.000
_cell.length_c   1.000
_cell.angle_alpha   90.00
_cell.angle_beta   90.00
_cell.angle_gamma   90.00
#
_symmetry.space_group_name_H-M   'P 1'
#
loop_
_entity.id
_entity.type
_entity.pdbx_description
1 polymer ?
#
loop_
_entity_poly.entity_id
_entity_poly.type
_entity_poly.pdbx_seq_one_letter_code
_entity_poly.pdbx_strand_id
1 'polypeptide(L)'
;RGIRVAGVNVCDDRAYFVAAIGAICAEAEERWQLGANVTDADIELVDGHVGLGYAKSRPEELATIRDLCRSDGVVLDPVYTGKAFHGVVTELTANPARFGAAVAFIHTGGMYGLFAPSDIAAVL
;
A
#
# COMPACT_ATOMS: atom_id res chain seq x y z
N ARG A 1 3.97 11.50 -18.32
CA ARG A 1 3.05 12.26 -17.44
C ARG A 1 1.63 11.86 -17.82
N GLY A 2 0.86 11.26 -16.92
CA GLY A 2 -0.51 10.80 -17.25
C GLY A 2 -1.03 9.65 -16.39
N ILE A 3 -0.15 8.94 -15.68
CA ILE A 3 -0.53 7.95 -14.68
C ILE A 3 -0.43 8.61 -13.32
N ARG A 4 -1.52 8.58 -12.56
CA ARG A 4 -1.56 8.99 -11.16
C ARG A 4 -1.09 7.82 -10.31
N VAL A 5 -0.16 8.06 -9.41
CA VAL A 5 0.36 7.05 -8.46
C VAL A 5 0.04 7.53 -7.05
N ALA A 6 -0.66 6.72 -6.28
CA ALA A 6 -0.95 6.98 -4.87
C ALA A 6 -0.35 5.87 -4.02
N GLY A 7 0.50 6.22 -3.05
CA GLY A 7 1.01 5.30 -2.05
C GLY A 7 0.09 5.25 -0.84
N VAL A 8 -0.15 4.06 -0.27
CA VAL A 8 -0.84 3.91 1.02
C VAL A 8 0.20 3.63 2.10
N ASN A 9 0.28 4.49 3.10
CA ASN A 9 1.23 4.34 4.19
C ASN A 9 0.74 3.26 5.16
N VAL A 10 1.59 2.25 5.37
CA VAL A 10 1.34 1.10 6.27
C VAL A 10 2.29 1.08 7.47
N CYS A 11 3.25 1.99 7.49
CA CYS A 11 4.11 2.36 8.62
C CYS A 11 4.43 3.87 8.52
N ASP A 12 5.13 4.40 9.52
CA ASP A 12 5.63 5.78 9.56
C ASP A 12 4.60 6.83 9.12
N ASP A 13 5.05 7.97 8.58
CA ASP A 13 4.19 9.07 8.16
C ASP A 13 4.57 9.62 6.79
N ARG A 14 3.72 10.52 6.28
CA ARG A 14 3.95 11.23 5.03
C ARG A 14 5.27 11.99 4.99
N ALA A 15 5.71 12.62 6.08
CA ALA A 15 6.93 13.41 6.06
C ALA A 15 8.15 12.52 5.82
N TYR A 16 8.19 11.36 6.50
CA TYR A 16 9.19 10.33 6.27
C TYR A 16 9.20 9.85 4.81
N PHE A 17 8.04 9.46 4.28
CA PHE A 17 7.98 8.89 2.93
C PHE A 17 8.19 9.89 1.80
N VAL A 18 7.77 11.15 1.95
CA VAL A 18 8.12 12.20 0.97
C VAL A 18 9.63 12.36 0.89
N ALA A 19 10.32 12.43 2.04
CA ALA A 19 11.77 12.53 2.07
C ALA A 19 12.46 11.29 1.48
N ALA A 20 12.02 10.08 1.86
CA ALA A 20 12.61 8.83 1.38
C ALA A 20 12.41 8.63 -0.13
N ILE A 21 11.19 8.84 -0.63
CA ILE A 21 10.88 8.73 -2.07
C ILE A 21 11.65 9.79 -2.84
N GLY A 22 11.68 11.04 -2.37
CA GLY A 22 12.43 12.12 -3.00
C GLY A 22 13.91 11.80 -3.13
N ALA A 23 14.53 11.27 -2.07
CA ALA A 23 15.93 10.85 -2.09
C ALA A 23 16.20 9.74 -3.12
N ILE A 24 15.35 8.71 -3.18
CA ILE A 24 15.46 7.62 -4.15
C ILE A 24 15.30 8.14 -5.58
N CYS A 25 14.34 9.03 -5.83
CA CYS A 25 14.13 9.62 -7.14
C CYS A 25 15.32 10.50 -7.58
N ALA A 26 15.90 11.25 -6.65
CA ALA A 26 17.09 12.08 -6.93
C ALA A 26 18.31 11.21 -7.28
N GLU A 27 18.57 10.15 -6.51
CA GLU A 27 19.64 9.18 -6.81
C GLU A 27 19.42 8.53 -8.19
N ALA A 28 18.17 8.16 -8.48
CA ALA A 28 17.82 7.56 -9.75
C ALA A 28 18.06 8.50 -10.95
N GLU A 29 17.69 9.77 -10.81
CA GLU A 29 17.92 10.78 -11.85
C GLU A 29 19.41 11.06 -12.05
N GLU A 30 20.19 11.18 -10.97
CA GLU A 30 21.65 11.36 -11.05
C GLU A 30 22.32 10.20 -11.80
N ARG A 31 21.88 8.97 -11.50
CA ARG A 31 22.49 7.75 -12.04
C ARG A 31 22.08 7.44 -13.47
N TRP A 32 20.81 7.65 -13.82
CA TRP A 32 20.22 7.15 -15.07
C TRP A 32 19.65 8.24 -15.98
N GLN A 33 19.62 9.51 -15.54
CA GLN A 33 19.18 10.66 -16.32
C GLN A 33 17.84 10.43 -17.03
N LEU A 34 16.84 9.97 -16.27
CA LEU A 34 15.53 9.56 -16.76
C LEU A 34 14.68 10.74 -17.26
N GLY A 35 15.05 11.98 -16.91
CA GLY A 35 14.29 13.19 -17.20
C GLY A 35 12.96 13.25 -16.44
N ALA A 36 12.82 12.50 -15.36
CA ALA A 36 11.55 12.37 -14.62
C ALA A 36 11.23 13.66 -13.85
N ASN A 37 12.25 14.32 -13.28
CA ASN A 37 12.15 15.57 -12.53
C ASN A 37 11.03 15.54 -11.46
N VAL A 38 11.01 14.50 -10.62
CA VAL A 38 10.00 14.29 -9.57
C VAL A 38 10.18 15.32 -8.46
N THR A 39 9.08 15.93 -8.04
CA THR A 39 9.02 16.86 -6.90
C THR A 39 8.07 16.35 -5.82
N ASP A 40 8.13 16.92 -4.62
CA ASP A 40 7.22 16.58 -3.52
C ASP A 40 5.74 16.71 -3.90
N ALA A 41 5.40 17.63 -4.82
CA ALA A 41 4.04 17.83 -5.31
C ALA A 41 3.54 16.67 -6.19
N ASP A 42 4.44 15.86 -6.75
CA ASP A 42 4.13 14.67 -7.54
C ASP A 42 3.90 13.43 -6.65
N ILE A 43 4.23 13.50 -5.36
CA ILE A 43 4.15 12.38 -4.41
C ILE A 43 2.81 12.41 -3.67
N GLU A 44 1.87 11.59 -4.12
CA GLU A 44 0.60 11.38 -3.42
C GLU A 44 0.70 10.21 -2.42
N LEU A 45 0.44 10.50 -1.15
CA LEU A 45 0.38 9.52 -0.06
C LEU A 45 -0.99 9.56 0.64
N VAL A 46 -1.50 8.38 0.99
CA VAL A 46 -2.71 8.17 1.78
C VAL A 46 -2.29 7.71 3.17
N ASP A 47 -2.48 8.58 4.15
CA ASP A 47 -2.19 8.31 5.56
C ASP A 47 -3.41 7.73 6.30
N GLY A 48 -3.20 7.28 7.54
CA GLY A 48 -4.25 6.79 8.43
C GLY A 48 -4.47 5.28 8.42
N HIS A 49 -3.74 4.55 7.56
CA HIS A 49 -3.90 3.10 7.35
C HIS A 49 -2.78 2.25 7.97
N VAL A 50 -1.98 2.83 8.88
CA VAL A 50 -0.88 2.15 9.60
C VAL A 50 -1.38 1.06 10.56
N GLY A 51 -2.63 1.17 11.01
CA GLY A 51 -3.27 0.17 11.85
C GLY A 51 -2.73 0.20 13.30
N LEU A 52 -2.24 -0.93 13.79
CA LEU A 52 -1.59 -1.07 15.11
C LEU A 52 -0.07 -0.86 15.05
N GLY A 53 0.44 -0.41 13.90
CA GLY A 53 1.87 -0.27 13.63
C GLY A 53 2.45 -1.44 12.85
N TYR A 54 3.77 -1.40 12.69
CA TYR A 54 4.49 -2.35 11.85
C TYR A 54 4.30 -3.80 12.30
N ALA A 55 4.02 -4.69 11.33
CA ALA A 55 3.79 -6.12 11.52
C ALA A 55 2.71 -6.50 12.56
N LYS A 56 1.77 -5.58 12.84
CA LYS A 56 0.64 -5.80 13.74
C LYS A 56 -0.65 -5.50 13.00
N SER A 57 -1.48 -6.51 12.82
CA SER A 57 -2.73 -6.37 12.06
C SER A 57 -3.95 -6.21 12.97
N ARG A 58 -4.92 -5.45 12.49
CA ARG A 58 -6.25 -5.38 13.10
C ARG A 58 -7.14 -6.51 12.56
N PRO A 59 -8.17 -6.96 13.30
CA PRO A 59 -9.09 -8.00 12.82
C PRO A 59 -9.73 -7.67 11.47
N GLU A 60 -10.08 -6.40 11.22
CA GLU A 60 -10.67 -5.94 9.96
C GLU A 60 -9.70 -5.98 8.77
N GLU A 61 -8.40 -5.75 9.01
CA GLU A 61 -7.36 -5.88 7.99
C GLU A 61 -7.23 -7.36 7.58
N LEU A 62 -7.19 -8.27 8.56
CA LEU A 62 -7.13 -9.72 8.32
C LEU A 62 -8.40 -10.25 7.64
N ALA A 63 -9.58 -9.75 8.04
CA ALA A 63 -10.84 -10.09 7.40
C ALA A 63 -10.85 -9.69 5.92
N THR A 64 -10.29 -8.51 5.58
CA THR A 64 -10.19 -8.07 4.19
C THR A 64 -9.31 -9.00 3.36
N ILE A 65 -8.17 -9.44 3.91
CA ILE A 65 -7.27 -10.41 3.24
C ILE A 65 -7.99 -11.74 3.02
N ARG A 66 -8.66 -12.27 4.05
CA ARG A 66 -9.45 -13.50 3.95
C ARG A 66 -10.51 -13.39 2.87
N ASP A 67 -11.27 -12.29 2.87
CA ASP A 67 -12.41 -12.12 1.97
C ASP A 67 -11.94 -12.04 0.51
N LEU A 68 -10.88 -11.27 0.23
CA LEU A 68 -10.25 -11.22 -1.10
C LEU A 68 -9.72 -12.59 -1.54
N CYS A 69 -9.07 -13.32 -0.62
CA CYS A 69 -8.58 -14.67 -0.92
C CYS A 69 -9.72 -15.62 -1.27
N ARG A 70 -10.85 -15.54 -0.58
CA ARG A 70 -12.02 -16.40 -0.81
C ARG A 70 -12.81 -16.02 -2.05
N SER A 71 -12.91 -14.74 -2.39
CA SER A 71 -13.66 -14.26 -3.55
C SER A 71 -12.87 -14.41 -4.85
N ASP A 72 -11.60 -14.02 -4.85
CA ASP A 72 -10.81 -13.83 -6.08
C ASP A 72 -9.56 -14.72 -6.15
N GLY A 73 -9.26 -15.48 -5.09
CA GLY A 73 -8.07 -16.35 -5.04
C GLY A 73 -6.75 -15.58 -4.88
N VAL A 74 -6.82 -14.29 -4.54
CA VAL A 74 -5.64 -13.43 -4.35
C VAL A 74 -5.25 -13.40 -2.88
N VAL A 75 -4.03 -13.84 -2.60
CA VAL A 75 -3.48 -13.95 -1.24
C VAL A 75 -2.56 -12.77 -0.96
N LEU A 76 -2.89 -11.96 0.06
CA LEU A 76 -2.09 -10.81 0.49
C LEU A 76 -1.44 -11.05 1.85
N ASP A 77 -0.29 -10.42 2.09
CA ASP A 77 0.40 -10.49 3.37
C ASP A 77 -0.19 -9.51 4.41
N PRO A 78 -0.12 -9.83 5.71
CA PRO A 78 -0.72 -9.01 6.77
C PRO A 78 0.12 -7.78 7.17
N VAL A 79 1.35 -7.67 6.69
CA VAL A 79 2.31 -6.62 7.10
C VAL A 79 2.25 -5.42 6.16
N TYR A 80 2.23 -5.65 4.85
CA TYR A 80 2.33 -4.62 3.82
C TYR A 80 1.13 -4.63 2.88
N THR A 81 1.08 -5.59 1.96
CA THR A 81 0.18 -5.56 0.80
C THR A 81 -1.28 -5.64 1.24
N GLY A 82 -1.58 -6.46 2.25
CA GLY A 82 -2.92 -6.58 2.81
C GLY A 82 -3.40 -5.29 3.48
N LYS A 83 -2.51 -4.60 4.22
CA LYS A 83 -2.84 -3.30 4.83
C LYS A 83 -3.06 -2.22 3.79
N ALA A 84 -2.19 -2.14 2.78
CA ALA A 84 -2.34 -1.21 1.68
C ALA A 84 -3.66 -1.45 0.93
N PHE A 85 -4.00 -2.72 0.66
CA PHE A 85 -5.26 -3.09 0.02
C PHE A 85 -6.48 -2.74 0.89
N HIS A 86 -6.43 -3.04 2.19
CA HIS A 86 -7.46 -2.64 3.15
C HIS A 86 -7.67 -1.12 3.16
N GLY A 87 -6.58 -0.34 3.11
CA GLY A 87 -6.67 1.11 3.00
C GLY A 87 -7.33 1.58 1.70
N VAL A 88 -6.97 0.98 0.56
CA VAL A 88 -7.63 1.28 -0.73
C VAL A 88 -9.13 0.98 -0.68
N VAL A 89 -9.53 -0.17 -0.15
CA VAL A 89 -10.95 -0.55 -0.01
C VAL A 89 -11.68 0.42 0.91
N THR A 90 -11.06 0.82 2.03
CA THR A 90 -11.64 1.78 2.99
C THR A 90 -11.89 3.14 2.33
N GLU A 91 -10.89 3.66 1.63
CA GLU A 91 -10.96 4.92 0.90
C GLU A 91 -12.02 4.91 -0.22
N LEU A 92 -12.10 3.82 -1.00
CA LEU A 92 -13.09 3.66 -2.06
C LEU A 92 -14.51 3.47 -1.51
N THR A 93 -14.65 2.83 -0.35
CA THR A 93 -15.95 2.69 0.32
C THR A 93 -16.48 4.05 0.78
N ALA A 94 -15.58 4.91 1.29
CA ALA A 94 -15.94 6.27 1.69
C ALA A 94 -16.17 7.21 0.49
N ASN A 95 -15.37 7.06 -0.56
CA ASN A 95 -15.48 7.83 -1.80
C ASN A 95 -15.08 6.99 -3.02
N PRO A 96 -16.05 6.46 -3.79
CA PRO A 96 -15.77 5.65 -4.97
C PRO A 96 -14.92 6.34 -6.05
N ALA A 97 -14.86 7.67 -6.05
CA ALA A 97 -14.06 8.46 -7.00
C ALA A 97 -12.65 8.79 -6.49
N ARG A 98 -12.26 8.37 -5.27
CA ARG A 98 -11.01 8.76 -4.59
C ARG A 98 -9.75 8.57 -5.45
N PHE A 99 -9.71 7.47 -6.20
CA PHE A 99 -8.58 7.08 -7.04
C PHE A 99 -8.85 7.26 -8.54
N GLY A 100 -10.03 7.73 -8.92
CA GLY A 100 -10.49 7.82 -10.31
C GLY A 100 -11.28 6.58 -10.76
N ALA A 101 -11.63 6.54 -12.05
CA ALA A 101 -12.56 5.55 -12.59
C ALA A 101 -11.96 4.14 -12.79
N ALA A 102 -10.64 4.03 -12.95
CA ALA A 102 -9.94 2.77 -13.15
C ALA A 102 -8.71 2.72 -12.24
N VAL A 103 -8.68 1.73 -11.36
CA VAL A 103 -7.63 1.58 -10.34
C VAL A 103 -6.87 0.29 -10.60
N ALA A 104 -5.56 0.41 -10.80
CA ALA A 104 -4.65 -0.73 -10.83
C ALA A 104 -3.92 -0.81 -9.49
N PHE A 105 -4.25 -1.81 -8.68
CA PHE A 105 -3.55 -2.07 -7.42
C PHE A 105 -2.28 -2.88 -7.69
N ILE A 106 -1.13 -2.41 -7.18
CA ILE A 106 0.16 -3.10 -7.33
C ILE A 106 0.35 -4.04 -6.14
N HIS A 107 0.20 -5.34 -6.40
CA HIS A 107 0.54 -6.37 -5.43
C HIS A 107 2.07 -6.54 -5.35
N THR A 108 2.69 -6.04 -4.28
CA THR A 108 4.16 -6.04 -4.13
C THR A 108 4.73 -7.35 -3.57
N GLY A 109 3.89 -8.22 -3.00
CA GLY A 109 4.26 -9.60 -2.66
C GLY A 109 4.02 -9.88 -1.18
N GLY A 110 5.04 -10.42 -0.50
CA GLY A 110 5.01 -10.59 0.96
C GLY A 110 4.36 -11.89 1.46
N MET A 111 3.90 -12.79 0.59
CA MET A 111 3.09 -13.97 0.96
C MET A 111 3.66 -14.77 2.14
N TYR A 112 4.99 -14.82 2.28
CA TYR A 112 5.64 -15.57 3.35
C TYR A 112 5.34 -15.01 4.76
N GLY A 113 4.93 -13.74 4.85
CA GLY A 113 4.46 -13.13 6.09
C GLY A 113 3.22 -13.81 6.67
N LEU A 114 2.43 -14.52 5.86
CA LEU A 114 1.29 -15.28 6.34
C LEU A 114 1.66 -16.51 7.17
N PHE A 115 2.87 -17.06 7.03
CA PHE A 115 3.23 -18.30 7.74
C PHE A 115 3.52 -18.10 9.24
N ALA A 116 3.40 -16.88 9.75
CA ALA A 116 3.29 -16.68 11.19
C ALA A 116 2.03 -17.40 11.70
N PRO A 117 2.12 -18.28 12.73
CA PRO A 117 0.99 -19.12 13.14
C PRO A 117 -0.29 -18.35 13.50
N SER A 118 -0.17 -17.15 14.07
CA SER A 118 -1.31 -16.28 14.38
C SER A 118 -2.04 -15.78 13.14
N ASP A 119 -1.29 -15.55 12.05
CA ASP A 119 -1.78 -14.82 10.89
C ASP A 119 -2.43 -15.78 9.89
N ILE A 120 -1.82 -16.96 9.69
CA ILE A 120 -2.42 -18.01 8.85
C ILE A 120 -3.78 -18.46 9.39
N ALA A 121 -3.92 -18.57 10.71
CA ALA A 121 -5.15 -19.00 11.36
C ALA A 121 -6.27 -17.96 11.28
N ALA A 122 -5.92 -16.68 11.10
CA ALA A 122 -6.90 -15.60 10.96
C ALA A 122 -7.38 -15.42 9.52
N VAL A 123 -6.57 -15.82 8.54
CA VAL A 123 -6.83 -15.64 7.11
C VAL A 123 -7.47 -16.87 6.46
N LEU A 124 -7.20 -18.09 6.95
CA LEU A 124 -7.84 -19.33 6.47
C LEU A 124 -9.15 -19.63 7.22
#